data_AF-V9EIN8-F1
#
_entry.id   AF-V9EIN8-F1
#
_cell.length_a   1.000
_cell.length_b   1.000
_cell.length_c   1.000
_cell.angle_alpha   90.00
_cell.angle_beta   90.00
_cell.angle_gamma   90.00
#
_symmetry.space_group_name_H-M   'P 1'
#
loop_
_entity.id
_entity.type
_entity.pdbx_description
1 polymer ?
#
loop_
_entity_poly.entity_id
_entity_poly.type
_entity_poly.pdbx_seq_one_letter_code
_entity_poly.pdbx_strand_id
1 'polypeptide(L)'
;MGLCSCLTKCVSEVILIVINCILALGGALVLYVGIYLRHTGWVEVIQGYWSPIDGIVTALIVIGAIIIGLALWGSIAALCRWRLGLCIYASVMLLFFILFVIVAVAAFLLHHRANDWEDSTYPANSDEESVKKDFDQVYCYAQGEFICNQASVSDALTMFAPSLDSSITSLFENMTGGVNTLCDDYLDSYDVLSSVCDGCEKAKQFEDFSSVLDWANDKCPRTADTLIWCGVFLATGDTNSSSGTAPYSECRTEFLNLVEKYALWLGIGSIIVCAGALMLITFACILRHRDRRPTTPQTHSAYGRF
;
A
#
# COMPACT_ATOMS: atom_id res chain seq x y z
N MET A 1 -30.66 -24.11 -37.19
CA MET A 1 -29.43 -23.30 -36.98
C MET A 1 -29.63 -22.01 -36.16
N GLY A 2 -30.86 -21.50 -35.95
CA GLY A 2 -31.10 -20.23 -35.21
C GLY A 2 -30.96 -20.30 -33.68
N LEU A 3 -31.37 -21.39 -33.04
CA LEU A 3 -31.38 -21.50 -31.57
C LEU A 3 -29.96 -21.53 -30.98
N CYS A 4 -29.04 -22.25 -31.62
CA CYS A 4 -27.65 -22.36 -31.18
C CYS A 4 -26.89 -21.02 -31.33
N SER A 5 -27.18 -20.25 -32.39
CA SER A 5 -26.62 -18.90 -32.59
C SER A 5 -27.14 -17.89 -31.55
N CYS A 6 -28.42 -17.97 -31.19
CA CYS A 6 -29.03 -17.15 -30.14
C CYS A 6 -28.46 -17.49 -28.75
N LEU A 7 -28.36 -18.79 -28.42
CA LEU A 7 -27.77 -19.27 -27.17
C LEU A 7 -26.32 -18.81 -27.03
N THR A 8 -25.51 -18.94 -28.10
CA THR A 8 -24.10 -18.54 -28.05
C THR A 8 -23.93 -17.02 -27.86
N LYS A 9 -24.85 -16.20 -28.41
CA LYS A 9 -24.85 -14.73 -28.22
C LYS A 9 -25.22 -14.34 -26.80
N CYS A 10 -26.28 -14.92 -26.24
CA CYS A 10 -26.66 -14.70 -24.84
C CYS A 10 -25.56 -15.15 -23.87
N VAL A 11 -24.90 -16.27 -24.15
CA VAL A 11 -23.79 -16.78 -23.32
C VAL A 11 -22.60 -15.82 -23.34
N SER A 12 -22.23 -15.24 -24.49
CA SER A 12 -21.14 -14.26 -24.55
C SER A 12 -21.46 -12.91 -23.91
N GLU A 13 -22.73 -12.49 -23.91
CA GLU A 13 -23.17 -11.26 -23.23
C GLU A 13 -23.16 -11.46 -21.70
N VAL A 14 -23.71 -12.58 -21.21
CA VAL A 14 -23.70 -12.95 -19.78
C VAL A 14 -22.27 -13.15 -19.26
N ILE A 15 -21.49 -13.96 -19.98
CA ILE A 15 -20.06 -13.75 -20.28
C ILE A 15 -19.39 -12.51 -19.67
N LEU A 16 -19.46 -11.46 -20.47
CA LEU A 16 -18.87 -10.16 -20.22
C LEU A 16 -19.47 -9.46 -19.02
N ILE A 17 -20.77 -9.59 -18.77
CA ILE A 17 -21.39 -8.97 -17.59
C ILE A 17 -20.80 -9.56 -16.31
N VAL A 18 -20.67 -10.89 -16.23
CA VAL A 18 -20.06 -11.56 -15.07
C VAL A 18 -18.62 -11.11 -14.87
N ILE A 19 -17.82 -11.05 -15.94
CA ILE A 19 -16.42 -10.61 -15.85
C ILE A 19 -16.34 -9.14 -15.44
N ASN A 20 -17.21 -8.26 -15.96
CA ASN A 20 -17.28 -6.86 -15.54
C ASN A 20 -17.71 -6.72 -14.07
N CYS A 21 -18.63 -7.54 -13.57
CA CYS A 21 -18.99 -7.55 -12.15
C CYS A 21 -17.80 -7.92 -11.27
N ILE A 22 -17.02 -8.94 -11.64
CA ILE A 22 -15.80 -9.32 -10.92
C ILE A 22 -14.79 -8.17 -10.96
N LEU A 23 -14.63 -7.52 -12.11
CA LEU A 23 -13.74 -6.38 -12.28
C LEU A 23 -14.18 -5.18 -11.42
N ALA A 24 -15.48 -4.92 -11.32
CA ALA A 24 -16.03 -3.88 -10.44
C ALA A 24 -15.74 -4.15 -8.96
N LEU A 25 -15.89 -5.42 -8.53
CA LEU A 25 -15.54 -5.84 -7.17
C LEU A 25 -14.04 -5.67 -6.90
N GLY A 26 -13.18 -6.04 -7.86
CA GLY A 26 -11.74 -5.80 -7.79
C GLY A 26 -11.40 -4.30 -7.73
N GLY A 27 -12.04 -3.47 -8.56
CA GLY A 27 -11.87 -2.01 -8.52
C GLY A 27 -12.33 -1.39 -7.21
N ALA A 28 -13.44 -1.87 -6.64
CA ALA A 28 -13.92 -1.45 -5.33
C ALA A 28 -12.96 -1.83 -4.20
N LEU A 29 -12.33 -3.00 -4.27
CA LEU A 29 -11.28 -3.41 -3.33
C LEU A 29 -10.04 -2.51 -3.44
N VAL A 30 -9.55 -2.23 -4.66
CA VAL A 30 -8.40 -1.33 -4.89
C VAL A 30 -8.72 0.08 -4.39
N LEU A 31 -9.92 0.58 -4.66
CA LEU A 31 -10.39 1.86 -4.18
C LEU A 31 -10.46 1.89 -2.64
N TYR A 32 -10.99 0.84 -2.02
CA TYR A 32 -11.02 0.70 -0.56
C TYR A 32 -9.61 0.75 0.04
N VAL A 33 -8.66 -0.01 -0.51
CA VAL A 33 -7.26 0.00 -0.05
C VAL A 33 -6.62 1.39 -0.23
N GLY A 34 -6.84 2.06 -1.35
CA GLY A 34 -6.31 3.41 -1.57
C GLY A 34 -6.89 4.44 -0.59
N ILE A 35 -8.19 4.38 -0.34
CA ILE A 35 -8.87 5.24 0.66
C ILE A 35 -8.38 4.90 2.08
N TYR A 36 -8.23 3.61 2.39
CA TYR A 36 -7.71 3.16 3.67
C TYR A 36 -6.29 3.69 3.90
N LEU A 37 -5.37 3.54 2.94
CA LEU A 37 -4.00 4.08 3.03
C LEU A 37 -3.96 5.60 3.21
N ARG A 38 -4.92 6.33 2.61
CA ARG A 38 -5.03 7.78 2.77
C ARG A 38 -5.59 8.19 4.13
N HIS A 39 -6.56 7.44 4.66
CA HIS A 39 -7.17 7.73 5.96
C HIS A 39 -6.38 7.23 7.16
N THR A 40 -5.49 6.26 6.96
CA THR A 40 -4.63 5.69 8.00
C THR A 40 -3.26 6.35 8.06
N GLY A 41 -3.10 7.57 7.53
CA GLY A 41 -1.89 8.37 7.63
C GLY A 41 -0.73 7.99 6.70
N TRP A 42 -0.66 6.75 6.20
CA TRP A 42 0.48 6.25 5.41
C TRP A 42 0.92 7.16 4.26
N VAL A 43 -0.02 7.88 3.64
CA VAL A 43 0.30 8.82 2.55
C VAL A 43 1.16 9.97 3.06
N GLU A 44 0.74 10.63 4.13
CA GLU A 44 1.47 11.76 4.73
C GLU A 44 2.78 11.28 5.37
N VAL A 45 2.75 10.09 5.98
CA VAL A 45 3.93 9.37 6.46
C VAL A 45 4.94 9.17 5.35
N ILE A 46 4.55 8.69 4.17
CA ILE A 46 5.52 8.41 3.11
C ILE A 46 5.82 9.69 2.30
N GLN A 47 4.93 10.70 2.27
CA GLN A 47 5.08 11.89 1.42
C GLN A 47 6.21 12.82 1.90
N GLY A 48 6.54 12.80 3.20
CA GLY A 48 7.74 13.43 3.75
C GLY A 48 9.07 12.82 3.28
N TYR A 49 9.03 11.61 2.71
CA TYR A 49 10.19 10.74 2.43
C TYR A 49 10.30 10.40 0.94
N TRP A 50 9.15 10.20 0.30
CA TRP A 50 8.98 9.88 -1.09
C TRP A 50 7.84 10.75 -1.63
N SER A 51 8.22 11.95 -2.08
CA SER A 51 7.34 12.93 -2.72
C SER A 51 6.29 12.35 -3.69
N PRO A 52 6.53 11.24 -4.43
CA PRO A 52 5.53 10.65 -5.32
C PRO A 52 4.41 9.85 -4.66
N ILE A 53 4.47 9.50 -3.36
CA ILE A 53 3.50 8.54 -2.79
C ILE A 53 2.07 9.06 -2.73
N ASP A 54 1.85 10.36 -2.46
CA ASP A 54 0.52 10.96 -2.56
C ASP A 54 0.03 10.84 -4.00
N GLY A 55 0.93 11.01 -4.97
CA GLY A 55 0.68 10.70 -6.37
C GLY A 55 0.29 9.24 -6.61
N ILE A 56 0.92 8.28 -5.93
CA ILE A 56 0.69 6.84 -6.10
C ILE A 56 -0.59 6.37 -5.42
N VAL A 57 -0.88 6.82 -4.19
CA VAL A 57 -2.13 6.50 -3.49
C VAL A 57 -3.29 7.23 -4.14
N THR A 58 -3.11 8.48 -4.55
CA THR A 58 -4.09 9.17 -5.41
C THR A 58 -4.26 8.41 -6.73
N ALA A 59 -3.19 7.91 -7.35
CA ALA A 59 -3.28 7.08 -8.54
C ALA A 59 -4.04 5.78 -8.28
N LEU A 60 -3.83 5.10 -7.14
CA LEU A 60 -4.59 3.89 -6.75
C LEU A 60 -6.08 4.19 -6.60
N ILE A 61 -6.44 5.31 -5.95
CA ILE A 61 -7.84 5.76 -5.82
C ILE A 61 -8.42 6.03 -7.21
N VAL A 62 -7.71 6.78 -8.05
CA VAL A 62 -8.14 7.10 -9.43
C VAL A 62 -8.26 5.84 -10.28
N ILE A 63 -7.30 4.92 -10.21
CA ILE A 63 -7.30 3.63 -10.90
C ILE A 63 -8.50 2.80 -10.45
N GLY A 64 -8.74 2.67 -9.14
CA GLY A 64 -9.90 1.96 -8.59
C GLY A 64 -11.22 2.52 -9.11
N ALA A 65 -11.38 3.85 -9.08
CA ALA A 65 -12.57 4.53 -9.61
C ALA A 65 -12.75 4.32 -11.13
N ILE A 66 -11.66 4.39 -11.90
CA ILE A 66 -11.70 4.14 -13.35
C ILE A 66 -12.06 2.68 -13.63
N ILE A 67 -11.53 1.71 -12.88
CA ILE A 67 -11.86 0.29 -13.05
C ILE A 67 -13.37 0.05 -12.85
N ILE A 68 -13.96 0.65 -11.81
CA ILE A 68 -15.41 0.57 -11.57
C ILE A 68 -16.19 1.22 -12.73
N GLY A 69 -15.78 2.41 -13.17
CA GLY A 69 -16.40 3.11 -14.28
C GLY A 69 -16.35 2.31 -15.59
N LEU A 70 -15.21 1.65 -15.86
CA LEU A 70 -15.03 0.79 -17.02
C LEU A 70 -15.86 -0.48 -16.94
N ALA A 71 -16.00 -1.08 -15.75
CA ALA A 71 -16.86 -2.24 -15.56
C ALA A 71 -18.34 -1.92 -15.83
N LEU A 72 -18.81 -0.75 -15.36
CA LEU A 72 -20.15 -0.25 -15.67
C LEU A 72 -20.32 0.03 -17.16
N TRP A 73 -19.34 0.72 -17.76
CA TRP A 73 -19.36 1.04 -19.19
C TRP A 73 -19.34 -0.22 -20.07
N GLY A 74 -18.51 -1.21 -19.71
CA GLY A 74 -18.43 -2.50 -20.39
C GLY A 74 -19.74 -3.28 -20.32
N SER A 75 -20.40 -3.26 -19.16
CA SER A 75 -21.71 -3.89 -18.97
C SER A 75 -22.80 -3.21 -19.81
N ILE A 76 -22.85 -1.87 -19.80
CA ILE A 76 -23.80 -1.09 -20.61
C ILE A 76 -23.54 -1.30 -22.11
N ALA A 77 -22.27 -1.27 -22.53
CA ALA A 77 -21.90 -1.46 -23.94
C ALA A 77 -22.26 -2.87 -24.44
N ALA A 78 -22.11 -3.90 -23.59
CA ALA A 78 -22.55 -5.26 -23.88
C ALA A 78 -24.08 -5.36 -24.02
N LEU A 79 -24.84 -4.79 -23.07
CA LEU A 79 -26.31 -4.80 -23.10
C LEU A 79 -26.90 -4.02 -24.28
N CYS A 80 -26.37 -2.83 -24.55
CA CYS A 80 -26.84 -1.95 -25.63
C CYS A 80 -26.27 -2.31 -27.01
N ARG A 81 -25.40 -3.34 -27.11
CA ARG A 81 -24.69 -3.73 -28.34
C ARG A 81 -23.96 -2.55 -29.01
N TRP A 82 -23.39 -1.67 -28.21
CA TRP A 82 -22.78 -0.44 -28.71
C TRP A 82 -21.38 -0.70 -29.26
N ARG A 83 -21.27 -0.82 -30.59
CA ARG A 83 -20.04 -1.19 -31.30
C ARG A 83 -18.86 -0.25 -31.05
N LEU A 84 -19.10 1.06 -31.00
CA LEU A 84 -18.05 2.03 -30.70
C LEU A 84 -17.63 1.94 -29.23
N GLY A 85 -18.61 1.75 -28.34
CA GLY A 85 -18.41 1.52 -26.90
C GLY A 85 -17.51 0.32 -26.62
N LEU A 86 -17.71 -0.82 -27.28
CA LEU A 86 -16.84 -2.00 -27.15
C LEU A 86 -15.41 -1.75 -27.64
N CYS A 87 -15.21 -0.89 -28.66
CA CYS A 87 -13.86 -0.56 -29.15
C CYS A 87 -13.11 0.30 -28.15
N ILE A 88 -13.76 1.36 -27.66
CA ILE A 88 -13.19 2.25 -26.65
C ILE A 88 -12.87 1.44 -25.39
N TYR A 89 -13.80 0.58 -24.96
CA TYR A 89 -13.60 -0.33 -23.85
C TYR A 89 -12.35 -1.24 -24.02
N ALA A 90 -12.22 -1.90 -25.19
CA ALA A 90 -11.05 -2.74 -25.46
C ALA A 90 -9.73 -1.95 -25.51
N SER A 91 -9.74 -0.74 -26.06
CA SER A 91 -8.57 0.15 -26.08
C SER A 91 -8.16 0.60 -24.69
N VAL A 92 -9.10 0.94 -23.83
CA VAL A 92 -8.78 1.33 -22.44
C VAL A 92 -8.29 0.12 -21.65
N MET A 93 -8.93 -1.06 -21.79
CA MET A 93 -8.45 -2.30 -21.15
C MET A 93 -7.03 -2.68 -21.57
N LEU A 94 -6.63 -2.36 -22.81
CA LEU A 94 -5.25 -2.56 -23.26
C LEU A 94 -4.26 -1.64 -22.52
N LEU A 95 -4.62 -0.38 -22.27
CA LEU A 95 -3.78 0.53 -21.48
C LEU A 95 -3.63 0.03 -20.03
N PHE A 96 -4.73 -0.44 -19.44
CA PHE A 96 -4.70 -1.06 -18.11
C PHE A 96 -3.82 -2.31 -18.07
N PHE A 97 -3.94 -3.18 -19.07
CA PHE A 97 -3.06 -4.34 -19.19
C PHE A 97 -1.58 -3.93 -19.20
N ILE A 98 -1.20 -2.92 -19.99
CA ILE A 98 0.20 -2.45 -20.05
C ILE A 98 0.65 -1.91 -18.69
N LEU A 99 -0.20 -1.12 -18.01
CA LEU A 99 0.11 -0.58 -16.68
C LEU A 99 0.33 -1.70 -15.66
N PHE A 100 -0.56 -2.69 -15.59
CA PHE A 100 -0.45 -3.78 -14.62
C PHE A 100 0.71 -4.74 -14.94
N VAL A 101 1.14 -4.84 -16.20
CA VAL A 101 2.40 -5.52 -16.54
C VAL A 101 3.59 -4.81 -15.91
N ILE A 102 3.65 -3.46 -16.00
CA ILE A 102 4.73 -2.68 -15.37
C ILE A 102 4.72 -2.87 -13.85
N VAL A 103 3.53 -2.80 -13.22
CA VAL A 103 3.37 -3.04 -11.77
C VAL A 103 3.82 -4.45 -11.38
N ALA A 104 3.42 -5.48 -12.15
CA ALA A 104 3.84 -6.85 -11.90
C ALA A 104 5.36 -7.01 -11.95
N VAL A 105 6.00 -6.45 -13.00
CA VAL A 105 7.46 -6.50 -13.14
C VAL A 105 8.14 -5.81 -11.95
N ALA A 106 7.71 -4.61 -11.57
CA ALA A 106 8.25 -3.90 -10.42
C ALA A 106 8.07 -4.67 -9.11
N ALA A 107 6.89 -5.27 -8.91
CA ALA A 107 6.60 -6.08 -7.72
C ALA A 107 7.49 -7.33 -7.63
N PHE A 108 7.68 -8.06 -8.74
CA PHE A 108 8.57 -9.23 -8.73
C PHE A 108 10.05 -8.85 -8.58
N LEU A 109 10.48 -7.72 -9.14
CA LEU A 109 11.83 -7.20 -8.90
C LEU A 109 12.04 -6.83 -7.43
N LEU A 110 11.05 -6.20 -6.78
CA LEU A 110 11.10 -5.85 -5.37
C LEU A 110 11.11 -7.10 -4.49
N HIS A 111 10.27 -8.09 -4.79
CA HIS A 111 10.24 -9.39 -4.11
C HIS A 111 11.61 -10.09 -4.18
N HIS A 112 12.17 -10.20 -5.39
CA HIS A 112 13.47 -10.82 -5.58
C HIS A 112 14.58 -10.07 -4.85
N ARG A 113 14.57 -8.74 -4.89
CA ARG A 113 15.54 -7.90 -4.18
C ARG A 113 15.46 -8.08 -2.66
N ALA A 114 14.26 -8.12 -2.09
CA ALA A 114 14.08 -8.33 -0.65
C ALA A 114 14.61 -9.71 -0.20
N ASN A 115 14.31 -10.76 -0.97
CA ASN A 115 14.82 -12.10 -0.75
C ASN A 115 16.36 -12.16 -0.88
N ASP A 116 16.93 -11.52 -1.91
CA ASP A 116 18.40 -11.47 -2.10
C ASP A 116 19.10 -10.71 -0.96
N TRP A 117 18.47 -9.65 -0.45
CA TRP A 117 19.00 -8.89 0.67
C TRP A 117 18.95 -9.68 1.96
N GLU A 118 17.90 -10.47 2.21
CA GLU A 118 17.76 -11.26 3.44
C GLU A 118 18.98 -12.17 3.68
N ASP A 119 19.44 -12.85 2.63
CA ASP A 119 20.61 -13.75 2.66
C ASP A 119 21.98 -13.01 2.64
N SER A 120 21.97 -11.70 2.37
CA SER A 120 23.18 -10.89 2.22
C SER A 120 23.58 -10.24 3.55
N THR A 121 24.89 -10.04 3.75
CA THR A 121 25.38 -9.23 4.86
C THR A 121 25.05 -7.76 4.62
N TYR A 122 24.49 -7.10 5.64
CA TYR A 122 24.18 -5.67 5.55
C TYR A 122 25.47 -4.81 5.46
N PRO A 123 25.49 -3.76 4.63
CA PRO A 123 24.52 -3.45 3.59
C PRO A 123 24.76 -4.30 2.34
N ALA A 124 23.70 -4.81 1.73
CA ALA A 124 23.77 -5.55 0.48
C ALA A 124 24.16 -4.63 -0.69
N ASN A 125 23.71 -3.37 -0.66
CA ASN A 125 24.12 -2.31 -1.59
C ASN A 125 23.75 -0.91 -1.04
N SER A 126 24.06 0.15 -1.79
CA SER A 126 23.72 1.54 -1.44
C SER A 126 22.21 1.83 -1.40
N ASP A 127 21.39 1.06 -2.12
CA ASP A 127 19.93 1.22 -2.06
C ASP A 127 19.41 0.76 -0.70
N GLU A 128 19.98 -0.32 -0.12
CA GLU A 128 19.61 -0.81 1.21
C GLU A 128 19.95 0.21 2.31
N GLU A 129 21.04 0.97 2.17
CA GLU A 129 21.37 2.05 3.11
C GLU A 129 20.31 3.16 3.11
N SER A 130 19.75 3.49 1.94
CA SER A 130 18.63 4.44 1.86
C SER A 130 17.38 3.87 2.53
N VAL A 131 17.07 2.60 2.26
CA VAL A 131 15.93 1.90 2.87
C VAL A 131 16.05 1.85 4.39
N LYS A 132 17.26 1.59 4.91
CA LYS A 132 17.54 1.66 6.34
C LYS A 132 17.17 3.02 6.91
N LYS A 133 17.69 4.09 6.30
CA LYS A 133 17.47 5.45 6.80
C LYS A 133 15.98 5.79 6.85
N ASP A 134 15.26 5.43 5.79
CA ASP A 134 13.83 5.70 5.68
C ASP A 134 13.04 4.88 6.71
N PHE A 135 13.38 3.60 6.88
CA PHE A 135 12.75 2.73 7.88
C PHE A 135 13.00 3.23 9.31
N ASP A 136 14.25 3.54 9.65
CA ASP A 136 14.64 4.01 10.98
C ASP A 136 13.84 5.26 11.37
N GLN A 137 13.73 6.20 10.44
CA GLN A 137 13.00 7.44 10.66
C GLN A 137 11.48 7.19 10.84
N VAL A 138 10.85 6.38 9.97
CA VAL A 138 9.41 6.05 10.11
C VAL A 138 9.13 5.29 11.40
N TYR A 139 9.98 4.34 11.76
CA TYR A 139 9.87 3.60 13.02
C TYR A 139 9.93 4.57 14.21
N CYS A 140 10.91 5.47 14.24
CA CYS A 140 11.07 6.40 15.35
C CYS A 140 9.94 7.44 15.47
N TYR A 141 9.33 7.88 14.37
CA TYR A 141 8.13 8.74 14.43
C TYR A 141 6.94 7.99 15.01
N ALA A 142 6.69 6.76 14.55
CA ALA A 142 5.62 5.92 15.08
C ALA A 142 5.79 5.65 16.58
N GLN A 143 7.03 5.35 17.01
CA GLN A 143 7.29 5.14 18.43
C GLN A 143 7.22 6.42 19.24
N GLY A 144 7.75 7.54 18.73
CA GLY A 144 7.69 8.82 19.44
C GLY A 144 6.26 9.23 19.75
N GLU A 145 5.36 9.11 18.78
CA GLU A 145 3.94 9.44 18.96
C GLU A 145 3.27 8.57 20.04
N PHE A 146 3.43 7.25 19.94
CA PHE A 146 2.91 6.34 20.95
C PHE A 146 3.51 6.61 22.34
N ILE A 147 4.82 6.84 22.41
CA ILE A 147 5.53 7.08 23.67
C ILE A 147 4.98 8.32 24.38
N CYS A 148 4.70 9.37 23.63
CA CYS A 148 4.26 10.65 24.17
C CYS A 148 2.76 10.71 24.49
N ASN A 149 1.93 9.91 23.82
CA ASN A 149 0.48 9.95 23.99
C ASN A 149 -0.09 8.77 24.79
N GLN A 150 0.50 7.58 24.69
CA GLN A 150 -0.11 6.33 25.17
C GLN A 150 0.79 5.49 26.08
N ALA A 151 2.11 5.65 26.02
CA ALA A 151 3.05 4.85 26.81
C ALA A 151 3.25 5.38 28.24
N SER A 152 4.06 4.64 29.01
CA SER A 152 4.43 5.03 30.36
C SER A 152 5.47 6.15 30.35
N VAL A 153 5.49 6.95 31.42
CA VAL A 153 6.52 7.97 31.64
C VAL A 153 7.92 7.35 31.64
N SER A 154 8.08 6.13 32.15
CA SER A 154 9.35 5.39 32.13
C SER A 154 9.88 5.17 30.71
N ASP A 155 9.01 4.83 29.77
CA ASP A 155 9.42 4.62 28.37
C ASP A 155 9.84 5.93 27.70
N ALA A 156 9.14 7.04 28.02
CA ALA A 156 9.49 8.36 27.55
C ALA A 156 10.83 8.87 28.11
N LEU A 157 11.10 8.61 29.39
CA LEU A 157 12.39 8.91 30.01
C LEU A 157 13.51 8.06 29.40
N THR A 158 13.26 6.78 29.14
CA THR A 158 14.23 5.89 28.45
C THR A 158 14.55 6.39 27.05
N MET A 159 13.55 6.91 26.33
CA MET A 159 13.72 7.44 24.98
C MET A 159 14.49 8.78 24.96
N PHE A 160 14.01 9.78 25.71
CA PHE A 160 14.51 11.16 25.58
C PHE A 160 15.51 11.61 26.66
N ALA A 161 15.64 10.84 27.75
CA ALA A 161 16.55 11.12 28.85
C ALA A 161 17.24 9.83 29.38
N PRO A 162 17.94 9.06 28.53
CA PRO A 162 18.48 7.74 28.93
C PRO A 162 19.60 7.79 29.96
N SER A 163 20.22 8.96 30.14
CA SER A 163 21.26 9.20 31.15
C SER A 163 20.70 9.73 32.47
N LEU A 164 19.37 9.74 32.66
CA LEU A 164 18.75 10.22 33.87
C LEU A 164 19.08 9.32 35.07
N ASP A 165 19.37 9.93 36.21
CA ASP A 165 19.66 9.19 37.44
C ASP A 165 18.42 8.39 37.90
N SER A 166 18.63 7.13 38.28
CA SER A 166 17.55 6.22 38.67
C SER A 166 16.76 6.70 39.89
N SER A 167 17.37 7.54 40.75
CA SER A 167 16.65 8.17 41.87
C SER A 167 15.60 9.17 41.39
N ILE A 168 15.86 9.90 40.30
CA ILE A 168 14.90 10.83 39.69
C ILE A 168 13.84 10.05 38.92
N THR A 169 14.22 9.01 38.18
CA THR A 169 13.27 8.14 37.44
C THR A 169 12.26 7.50 38.39
N SER A 170 12.69 7.08 39.59
CA SER A 170 11.81 6.48 40.60
C SER A 170 10.71 7.42 41.14
N LEU A 171 10.90 8.75 41.04
CA LEU A 171 9.89 9.72 41.44
C LEU A 171 8.67 9.71 40.50
N PHE A 172 8.86 9.25 39.27
CA PHE A 172 7.86 9.28 38.20
C PHE A 172 7.26 7.91 37.87
N GLU A 173 7.76 6.82 38.47
CA GLU A 173 7.28 5.44 38.22
C GLU A 173 5.78 5.25 38.51
N ASN A 174 5.24 5.97 39.51
CA ASN A 174 3.83 5.84 39.94
C ASN A 174 2.94 7.02 39.49
N MET A 175 3.38 7.80 38.50
CA MET A 175 2.64 8.97 38.07
C MET A 175 1.39 8.60 37.26
N THR A 176 0.24 9.17 37.62
CA THR A 176 -1.00 9.10 36.84
C THR A 176 -1.16 10.33 35.97
N GLY A 177 -0.97 10.20 34.65
CA GLY A 177 -1.16 11.31 33.71
C GLY A 177 -0.37 11.26 32.39
N GLY A 178 0.56 10.31 32.23
CA GLY A 178 1.39 10.20 31.03
C GLY A 178 2.38 11.37 30.88
N VAL A 179 2.96 11.53 29.69
CA VAL A 179 4.03 12.51 29.47
C VAL A 179 3.55 13.96 29.49
N ASN A 180 2.31 14.24 29.07
CA ASN A 180 1.77 15.61 29.13
C ASN A 180 1.71 16.12 30.58
N THR A 181 1.21 15.32 31.53
CA THR A 181 1.19 15.70 32.97
C THR A 181 2.59 15.83 33.55
N LEU A 182 3.54 15.01 33.11
CA LEU A 182 4.95 15.15 33.50
C LEU A 182 5.50 16.53 33.09
N CYS A 183 5.24 16.95 31.86
CA CYS A 183 5.68 18.23 31.33
C CYS A 183 4.99 19.42 31.99
N ASP A 184 3.67 19.35 32.20
CA ASP A 184 2.89 20.44 32.77
C ASP A 184 3.24 20.71 34.24
N ASP A 185 3.47 19.65 35.04
CA ASP A 185 3.62 19.77 36.49
C ASP A 185 5.08 19.84 36.97
N TYR A 186 6.05 19.31 36.20
CA TYR A 186 7.43 19.10 36.68
C TYR A 186 8.53 19.73 35.86
N LEU A 187 8.25 20.25 34.65
CA LEU A 187 9.27 20.89 33.79
C LEU A 187 9.96 22.08 34.47
N ASP A 188 9.22 22.90 35.22
CA ASP A 188 9.79 24.03 35.97
C ASP A 188 10.73 23.60 37.10
N SER A 189 10.59 22.36 37.60
CA SER A 189 11.38 21.83 38.70
C SER A 189 12.59 21.01 38.25
N TYR A 190 12.57 20.50 37.00
CA TYR A 190 13.59 19.62 36.46
C TYR A 190 13.90 19.98 35.00
N ASP A 191 14.98 20.72 34.77
CA ASP A 191 15.42 21.17 33.43
C ASP A 191 15.65 20.01 32.45
N VAL A 192 16.06 18.87 32.97
CA VAL A 192 16.30 17.63 32.23
C VAL A 192 15.03 17.05 31.58
N LEU A 193 13.83 17.46 32.00
CA LEU A 193 12.58 17.10 31.33
C LEU A 193 12.36 17.88 30.02
N SER A 194 13.10 18.96 29.76
CA SER A 194 12.96 19.74 28.52
C SER A 194 13.13 18.87 27.28
N SER A 195 14.09 17.94 27.26
CA SER A 195 14.31 17.05 26.11
C SER A 195 13.12 16.10 25.86
N VAL A 196 12.46 15.66 26.93
CA VAL A 196 11.28 14.79 26.87
C VAL A 196 10.09 15.58 26.32
N CYS A 197 9.87 16.79 26.84
CA CYS A 197 8.74 17.62 26.45
C CYS A 197 8.88 18.17 25.02
N ASP A 198 10.06 18.66 24.64
CA ASP A 198 10.36 19.12 23.29
C ASP A 198 10.29 17.96 22.29
N GLY A 199 10.81 16.80 22.68
CA GLY A 199 10.74 15.56 21.90
C GLY A 199 9.30 15.13 21.65
N CYS A 200 8.45 15.21 22.68
CA CYS A 200 7.04 14.87 22.58
C CYS A 200 6.19 15.90 21.84
N GLU A 201 6.51 17.18 21.93
CA GLU A 201 5.86 18.21 21.11
C GLU A 201 6.18 18.04 19.62
N LYS A 202 7.44 17.69 19.29
CA LYS A 202 7.80 17.29 17.93
C LYS A 202 7.08 16.00 17.51
N ALA A 203 6.96 15.04 18.41
CA ALA A 203 6.32 13.76 18.12
C ALA A 203 4.82 13.88 17.80
N LYS A 204 4.13 14.90 18.36
CA LYS A 204 2.71 15.19 18.04
C LYS A 204 2.46 15.52 16.56
N GLN A 205 3.48 15.85 15.79
CA GLN A 205 3.35 16.04 14.34
C GLN A 205 3.13 14.71 13.59
N PHE A 206 3.19 13.57 14.29
CA PHE A 206 3.21 12.23 13.73
C PHE A 206 2.05 11.35 14.25
N GLU A 207 0.86 11.93 14.47
CA GLU A 207 -0.33 11.27 15.09
C GLU A 207 -0.91 10.08 14.31
N ASP A 208 -0.56 9.90 13.03
CA ASP A 208 -1.23 8.94 12.13
C ASP A 208 -0.45 7.64 11.84
N PHE A 209 0.48 7.21 12.69
CA PHE A 209 1.38 6.07 12.41
C PHE A 209 0.93 4.72 13.02
N SER A 210 -0.33 4.61 13.43
CA SER A 210 -0.89 3.47 14.18
C SER A 210 -0.59 2.09 13.60
N SER A 211 -0.64 1.90 12.28
CA SER A 211 -0.36 0.59 11.67
C SER A 211 1.12 0.22 11.55
N VAL A 212 2.02 1.21 11.47
CA VAL A 212 3.48 0.97 11.58
C VAL A 212 3.77 0.53 13.01
N LEU A 213 3.17 1.23 13.97
CA LEU A 213 3.25 0.91 15.39
C LEU A 213 2.69 -0.50 15.69
N ASP A 214 1.53 -0.87 15.13
CA ASP A 214 0.94 -2.20 15.29
C ASP A 214 1.85 -3.30 14.73
N TRP A 215 2.38 -3.10 13.51
CA TRP A 215 3.34 -4.03 12.93
C TRP A 215 4.62 -4.13 13.76
N ALA A 216 5.16 -2.99 14.23
CA ALA A 216 6.34 -2.97 15.08
C ALA A 216 6.08 -3.73 16.38
N ASN A 217 4.97 -3.48 17.07
CA ASN A 217 4.64 -4.18 18.31
C ASN A 217 4.49 -5.71 18.12
N ASP A 218 4.02 -6.17 16.95
CA ASP A 218 3.84 -7.60 16.66
C ASP A 218 5.11 -8.30 16.13
N LYS A 219 5.88 -7.62 15.26
CA LYS A 219 7.00 -8.23 14.53
C LYS A 219 8.37 -7.75 14.97
N CYS A 220 8.51 -6.47 15.31
CA CYS A 220 9.78 -5.92 15.77
C CYS A 220 9.56 -5.00 16.99
N PRO A 221 9.26 -5.60 18.15
CA PRO A 221 8.91 -4.85 19.34
C PRO A 221 10.09 -4.00 19.78
N ARG A 222 9.77 -2.84 20.36
CA ARG A 222 10.77 -1.91 20.87
C ARG A 222 11.66 -2.55 21.93
N THR A 223 12.90 -2.13 21.91
CA THR A 223 13.93 -2.41 22.90
C THR A 223 14.38 -1.10 23.53
N ALA A 224 15.05 -1.15 24.68
CA ALA A 224 15.63 0.05 25.29
C ALA A 224 16.62 0.72 24.33
N ASP A 225 17.45 -0.07 23.63
CA ASP A 225 18.45 0.43 22.70
C ASP A 225 17.83 1.12 21.47
N THR A 226 16.74 0.59 20.92
CA THR A 226 16.02 1.23 19.81
C THR A 226 15.30 2.51 20.24
N LEU A 227 14.74 2.55 21.46
CA LEU A 227 14.16 3.77 22.02
C LEU A 227 15.21 4.87 22.23
N ILE A 228 16.38 4.54 22.79
CA ILE A 228 17.49 5.49 22.97
C ILE A 228 17.90 6.08 21.63
N TRP A 229 18.07 5.23 20.62
CA TRP A 229 18.46 5.70 19.29
C TRP A 229 17.40 6.62 18.69
N CYS A 230 16.12 6.23 18.80
CA CYS A 230 15.02 7.05 18.32
C CYS A 230 14.92 8.40 19.05
N GLY A 231 15.14 8.46 20.36
CA GLY A 231 15.12 9.73 21.09
C GLY A 231 16.21 10.70 20.62
N VAL A 232 17.43 10.19 20.38
CA VAL A 232 18.51 11.01 19.79
C VAL A 232 18.13 11.50 18.38
N PHE A 233 17.58 10.61 17.56
CA PHE A 233 17.11 10.94 16.21
C PHE A 233 16.02 12.02 16.23
N LEU A 234 15.00 11.90 17.08
CA LEU A 234 13.91 12.89 17.19
C LEU A 234 14.39 14.25 17.74
N ALA A 235 15.34 14.23 18.68
CA ALA A 235 15.88 15.44 19.27
C ALA A 235 16.77 16.22 18.29
N THR A 236 17.66 15.51 17.60
CA THR A 236 18.79 16.11 16.84
C THR A 236 18.70 15.95 15.32
N GLY A 237 17.92 14.98 14.83
CA GLY A 237 17.90 14.56 13.43
C GLY A 237 19.11 13.73 13.00
N ASP A 238 19.99 13.35 13.93
CA ASP A 238 21.19 12.58 13.62
C ASP A 238 20.89 11.09 13.41
N THR A 239 21.26 10.57 12.25
CA THR A 239 21.12 9.15 11.87
C THR A 239 22.37 8.33 12.16
N ASN A 240 23.46 8.94 12.63
CA ASN A 240 24.75 8.29 12.91
C ASN A 240 25.07 8.22 14.41
N SER A 241 24.06 8.36 15.26
CA SER A 241 24.20 8.24 16.71
C SER A 241 24.90 6.94 17.10
N SER A 242 25.91 7.04 17.96
CA SER A 242 26.53 5.88 18.62
C SER A 242 25.75 5.41 19.86
N SER A 243 24.69 6.12 20.23
CA SER A 243 23.82 5.81 21.37
C SER A 243 22.64 4.97 20.92
N GLY A 244 22.49 3.79 21.52
CA GLY A 244 21.47 2.82 21.16
C GLY A 244 21.74 2.08 19.84
N THR A 245 20.75 1.33 19.38
CA THR A 245 20.80 0.56 18.13
C THR A 245 19.70 1.05 17.20
N ALA A 246 20.06 1.35 15.95
CA ALA A 246 19.09 1.80 14.96
C ALA A 246 18.04 0.71 14.66
N PRO A 247 16.74 1.05 14.58
CA PRO A 247 15.63 0.08 14.45
C PRO A 247 15.81 -0.95 13.34
N TYR A 248 16.17 -0.53 12.13
CA TYR A 248 16.40 -1.41 10.97
C TYR A 248 17.46 -2.46 11.26
N SER A 249 18.47 -2.16 12.08
CA SER A 249 19.52 -3.14 12.40
C SER A 249 18.96 -4.34 13.19
N GLU A 250 17.93 -4.12 14.00
CA GLU A 250 17.22 -5.18 14.73
C GLU A 250 16.06 -5.76 13.92
N CYS A 251 15.34 -4.90 13.18
CA CYS A 251 14.13 -5.26 12.44
C CYS A 251 14.37 -5.74 11.01
N ARG A 252 15.63 -5.76 10.53
CA ARG A 252 15.97 -5.99 9.12
C ARG A 252 15.25 -7.19 8.52
N THR A 253 15.39 -8.35 9.16
CA THR A 253 14.83 -9.61 8.65
C THR A 253 13.31 -9.55 8.58
N GLU A 254 12.65 -9.06 9.62
CA GLU A 254 11.19 -8.94 9.67
C GLU A 254 10.66 -7.93 8.63
N PHE A 255 11.38 -6.83 8.43
CA PHE A 255 11.04 -5.84 7.40
C PHE A 255 11.23 -6.40 5.99
N LEU A 256 12.35 -7.08 5.70
CA LEU A 256 12.59 -7.69 4.40
C LEU A 256 11.55 -8.77 4.09
N ASN A 257 11.17 -9.57 5.07
CA ASN A 257 10.13 -10.58 4.94
C ASN A 257 8.74 -9.95 4.68
N LEU A 258 8.43 -8.82 5.32
CA LEU A 258 7.23 -8.04 5.02
C LEU A 258 7.21 -7.59 3.55
N VAL A 259 8.31 -6.96 3.09
CA VAL A 259 8.43 -6.48 1.71
C VAL A 259 8.32 -7.64 0.71
N GLU A 260 9.02 -8.74 0.98
CA GLU A 260 9.00 -9.95 0.17
C GLU A 260 7.56 -10.47 -0.03
N LYS A 261 6.82 -10.66 1.07
CA LYS A 261 5.45 -11.19 1.04
C LYS A 261 4.49 -10.24 0.34
N TYR A 262 4.50 -8.96 0.67
CA TYR A 262 3.59 -7.98 0.07
C TYR A 262 3.87 -7.80 -1.42
N ALA A 263 5.15 -7.75 -1.81
CA ALA A 263 5.54 -7.66 -3.21
C ALA A 263 5.10 -8.91 -4.00
N LEU A 264 5.21 -10.11 -3.41
CA LEU A 264 4.71 -11.34 -4.03
C LEU A 264 3.20 -11.30 -4.26
N TRP A 265 2.42 -10.93 -3.23
CA TRP A 265 0.96 -10.82 -3.34
C TRP A 265 0.52 -9.76 -4.35
N LEU A 266 1.22 -8.61 -4.38
CA LEU A 266 0.97 -7.56 -5.37
C LEU A 266 1.28 -8.04 -6.79
N GLY A 267 2.37 -8.79 -6.99
CA GLY A 267 2.74 -9.40 -8.26
C GLY A 267 1.69 -10.41 -8.75
N ILE A 268 1.26 -11.33 -7.87
CA ILE A 268 0.21 -12.32 -8.17
C ILE A 268 -1.11 -11.62 -8.51
N GLY A 269 -1.53 -10.64 -7.71
CA GLY A 269 -2.73 -9.85 -7.96
C GLY A 269 -2.69 -9.15 -9.32
N SER A 270 -1.53 -8.60 -9.68
CA SER A 270 -1.33 -7.94 -10.98
C SER A 270 -1.43 -8.91 -12.16
N ILE A 271 -0.89 -10.14 -12.04
CA ILE A 271 -1.05 -11.19 -13.06
C ILE A 271 -2.52 -11.55 -13.27
N ILE A 272 -3.29 -11.67 -12.19
CA ILE A 272 -4.73 -11.99 -12.27
C ILE A 272 -5.49 -10.90 -13.03
N VAL A 273 -5.21 -9.63 -12.73
CA VAL A 273 -5.79 -8.49 -13.45
C VAL A 273 -5.41 -8.52 -14.93
N CYS A 274 -4.14 -8.79 -15.26
CA CYS A 274 -3.67 -8.92 -16.63
C CYS A 274 -4.39 -10.03 -17.40
N ALA A 275 -4.57 -11.21 -16.79
CA ALA A 275 -5.31 -12.32 -17.39
C ALA A 275 -6.78 -11.93 -17.64
N GLY A 276 -7.43 -11.26 -16.68
CA GLY A 276 -8.78 -10.72 -16.82
C GLY A 276 -8.90 -9.72 -17.97
N ALA A 277 -7.95 -8.78 -18.08
CA ALA A 277 -7.92 -7.79 -19.15
C ALA A 277 -7.76 -8.45 -20.54
N LEU A 278 -6.87 -9.45 -20.68
CA LEU A 278 -6.71 -10.19 -21.94
C LEU A 278 -7.98 -10.96 -22.33
N MET A 279 -8.66 -11.59 -21.36
CA MET A 279 -9.95 -12.22 -21.61
C MET A 279 -10.97 -11.18 -22.10
N LEU A 280 -11.10 -10.05 -21.42
CA LEU A 280 -12.03 -8.98 -21.82
C LEU A 280 -11.77 -8.44 -23.23
N ILE A 281 -10.49 -8.21 -23.57
CA ILE A 281 -10.08 -7.75 -24.90
C ILE A 281 -10.42 -8.79 -25.97
N THR A 282 -10.09 -10.07 -25.73
CA THR A 282 -10.38 -11.15 -26.69
C THR A 282 -11.88 -11.33 -26.91
N PHE A 283 -12.69 -11.35 -25.85
CA PHE A 283 -14.15 -11.44 -25.97
C PHE A 283 -14.77 -10.23 -26.68
N ALA A 284 -14.31 -9.01 -26.37
CA ALA A 284 -14.76 -7.81 -27.07
C ALA A 284 -14.44 -7.86 -28.57
N CYS A 285 -13.24 -8.33 -28.93
CA CYS A 285 -12.83 -8.54 -30.32
C CYS A 285 -13.65 -9.64 -31.02
N ILE A 286 -13.92 -10.77 -30.35
CA ILE A 286 -14.73 -11.88 -30.89
C ILE A 286 -16.16 -11.41 -31.17
N LEU A 287 -16.80 -10.70 -30.21
CA LEU A 287 -18.14 -10.15 -30.40
C LEU A 287 -18.18 -9.21 -31.60
N ARG A 288 -17.21 -8.31 -31.71
CA ARG A 288 -17.12 -7.37 -32.84
C ARG A 288 -16.93 -8.10 -34.18
N HIS A 289 -16.11 -9.14 -34.23
CA HIS A 289 -15.87 -9.91 -35.45
C HIS A 289 -17.10 -10.72 -35.89
N ARG A 290 -17.84 -11.32 -34.94
CA ARG A 290 -19.10 -12.04 -35.25
C ARG A 290 -20.18 -11.11 -35.80
N ASP A 291 -20.22 -9.88 -35.32
CA ASP A 291 -21.14 -8.83 -35.79
C ASP A 291 -20.83 -8.29 -37.19
N ARG A 292 -19.59 -8.50 -37.68
CA ARG A 292 -19.14 -8.11 -39.03
C ARG A 292 -19.33 -9.20 -40.09
N ARG A 293 -19.50 -10.48 -39.70
CA ARG A 293 -19.83 -11.52 -40.68
C ARG A 293 -21.29 -11.33 -41.12
N PRO A 294 -21.57 -11.02 -42.41
CA PRO A 294 -22.92 -11.06 -42.90
C PRO A 294 -23.43 -12.49 -42.75
N THR A 295 -24.61 -12.66 -42.16
CA THR A 295 -25.36 -13.90 -42.29
C THR A 295 -25.63 -14.07 -43.78
N THR A 296 -24.85 -14.88 -44.48
CA THR A 296 -25.15 -15.25 -45.86
C THR A 296 -26.56 -15.87 -45.83
N PRO A 297 -27.55 -15.32 -46.55
CA PRO A 297 -28.82 -15.99 -46.68
C PRO A 297 -28.55 -17.30 -47.41
N GLN A 298 -28.91 -18.43 -46.83
CA GLN A 298 -29.16 -19.63 -47.62
C GLN A 298 -30.33 -19.32 -48.54
N THR A 299 -30.08 -18.92 -49.78
CA THR A 299 -31.08 -18.97 -50.84
C THR A 299 -31.21 -20.42 -51.29
N HIS A 300 -32.06 -21.17 -50.60
CA HIS A 300 -32.83 -22.20 -51.29
C HIS A 300 -33.85 -21.47 -52.18
N SER A 301 -33.67 -21.51 -53.50
CA SER A 301 -34.79 -21.38 -54.43
C SER A 301 -34.54 -22.26 -55.64
N ALA A 302 -35.51 -23.13 -55.87
CA ALA A 302 -35.67 -23.93 -57.06
C ALA A 302 -35.66 -23.05 -58.32
N TYR A 303 -34.97 -23.54 -59.35
CA TYR A 303 -35.37 -23.32 -60.74
C TYR A 303 -35.02 -24.60 -61.52
N GLY A 304 -36.07 -25.30 -61.97
CA GLY A 304 -35.95 -26.27 -63.05
C GLY A 304 -35.93 -25.57 -64.42
N ARG A 305 -35.70 -26.38 -65.47
CA ARG A 305 -35.49 -26.07 -66.90
C ARG A 305 -34.05 -25.59 -67.17
N PHE A 306 -33.17 -26.33 -67.83
CA PHE A 306 -33.31 -27.31 -68.92
C PHE A 306 -32.50 -28.58 -68.68
#